data_AF-A0A2E6SVF4-F1
#
_entry.id   AF-A0A2E6SVF4-F1
#
_cell.length_a   1.000
_cell.length_b   1.000
_cell.length_c   1.000
_cell.angle_alpha   90.00
_cell.angle_beta   90.00
_cell.angle_gamma   90.00
#
_symmetry.space_group_name_H-M   'P 1'
#
loop_
_entity.id
_entity.type
_entity.pdbx_description
1 polymer ?
#
loop_
_entity_poly.entity_id
_entity_poly.type
_entity_poly.pdbx_seq_one_letter_code
_entity_poly.pdbx_strand_id
1 'polypeptide(L)'
;MSERELVQLICAYRIFNENVELSLSTRERAVFRNHVMKLGVTSMSAGSKTNPGGYAEEEESLEQFSIDDNRTPAQVAQMIRENGYDPVWKDWDVVLA
;
A
#
# COMPACT_ATOMS: atom_id res chain seq x y z
N MET A 1 6.78 0.23 16.45
CA MET A 1 6.38 1.59 16.03
C MET A 1 4.86 1.63 16.03
N SER A 2 4.29 2.63 16.68
CA SER A 2 2.84 2.87 16.73
C SER A 2 2.38 3.66 15.49
N GLU A 3 1.08 3.63 15.20
CA GLU A 3 0.48 4.44 14.11
C GLU A 3 0.74 5.93 14.28
N ARG A 4 0.79 6.42 15.52
CA ARG A 4 1.14 7.82 15.81
C ARG A 4 2.56 8.15 15.37
N GLU A 5 3.52 7.29 15.69
CA GLU A 5 4.92 7.46 15.30
C GLU A 5 5.10 7.34 13.79
N LEU A 6 4.35 6.43 13.14
CA LEU A 6 4.39 6.28 11.69
C LEU A 6 3.83 7.51 10.96
N VAL A 7 2.72 8.08 11.43
CA VAL A 7 2.19 9.36 10.91
C VAL A 7 3.21 10.48 11.08
N GLN A 8 3.83 10.58 12.26
CA GLN A 8 4.87 11.57 12.51
C GLN A 8 6.04 11.42 11.52
N LEU A 9 6.47 10.19 11.26
CA LEU A 9 7.55 9.89 10.33
C LEU A 9 7.19 10.28 8.89
N ILE A 10 5.98 9.94 8.43
CA ILE A 10 5.48 10.30 7.10
C ILE A 10 5.46 11.81 6.92
N CYS A 11 4.92 12.55 7.89
CA CYS A 11 4.90 14.01 7.87
C CYS A 11 6.33 14.59 7.89
N ALA A 12 7.23 14.05 8.71
CA ALA A 12 8.61 14.49 8.77
C ALA A 12 9.33 14.33 7.42
N TYR A 13 9.16 13.18 6.75
CA TYR A 13 9.72 12.98 5.41
C TYR A 13 9.11 13.92 4.38
N ARG A 14 7.79 14.16 4.45
CA ARG A 14 7.11 15.04 3.50
C ARG A 14 7.54 16.51 3.64
N ILE A 15 7.95 16.93 4.84
CA ILE A 15 8.56 18.25 5.10
C ILE A 15 10.03 18.27 4.65
N PHE A 16 10.79 17.21 4.94
CA PHE A 16 12.22 17.16 4.68
C PHE A 16 12.56 17.07 3.18
N ASN A 17 11.83 16.24 2.44
CA ASN A 17 12.02 16.07 1.01
C ASN A 17 10.69 15.75 0.33
N GLU A 18 10.13 16.72 -0.37
CA GLU A 18 8.86 16.55 -1.09
C GLU A 18 8.90 15.48 -2.19
N ASN A 19 10.08 15.22 -2.76
CA ASN A 19 10.29 14.27 -3.86
C ASN A 19 10.55 12.84 -3.38
N VAL A 20 10.63 12.61 -2.07
CA VAL A 20 10.81 11.25 -1.56
C VAL A 20 9.56 10.41 -1.80
N GLU A 21 9.75 9.24 -2.41
CA GLU A 21 8.69 8.27 -2.55
C GLU A 21 8.44 7.58 -1.20
N LEU A 22 7.16 7.48 -0.83
CA LEU A 22 6.72 6.79 0.38
C LEU A 22 5.73 5.69 -0.03
N SER A 23 6.12 4.45 0.20
CA SER A 23 5.29 3.28 -0.08
C SER A 23 4.61 2.76 1.19
N LEU A 24 3.30 2.52 1.10
CA LEU A 24 2.49 1.97 2.20
C LEU A 24 2.05 0.54 1.87
N SER A 25 2.51 -0.42 2.67
CA SER A 25 2.23 -1.84 2.46
C SER A 25 0.90 -2.31 3.07
N THR A 26 0.51 -3.56 2.78
CA THR A 26 -0.64 -4.24 3.39
C THR A 26 -0.38 -4.72 4.82
N ARG A 27 0.77 -4.38 5.43
CA ARG A 27 1.05 -4.60 6.87
C ARG A 27 0.25 -3.67 7.76
N GLU A 28 -0.21 -2.55 7.22
CA GLU A 28 -0.95 -1.54 7.96
C GLU A 28 -2.46 -1.78 7.82
N ARG A 29 -3.20 -1.53 8.90
CA ARG A 29 -4.66 -1.71 8.96
C ARG A 29 -5.38 -0.89 7.91
N ALA A 30 -6.46 -1.44 7.34
CA ALA A 30 -7.28 -0.77 6.35
C ALA A 30 -7.72 0.65 6.79
N VAL A 31 -8.15 0.80 8.05
CA VAL A 31 -8.57 2.10 8.60
C VAL A 31 -7.42 3.11 8.59
N PHE A 32 -6.23 2.70 9.03
CA PHE A 32 -5.06 3.58 9.03
C PHE A 32 -4.69 4.01 7.61
N ARG A 33 -4.65 3.05 6.69
CA ARG A 33 -4.35 3.27 5.27
C ARG A 33 -5.27 4.29 4.61
N ASN A 34 -6.58 4.23 4.89
CA ASN A 34 -7.57 5.16 4.35
C ASN A 34 -7.33 6.61 4.79
N HIS A 35 -6.76 6.83 5.98
CA HIS A 35 -6.48 8.16 6.50
C HIS A 35 -5.11 8.67 6.06
N VAL A 36 -4.08 7.83 6.19
CA VAL A 36 -2.68 8.25 5.98
C VAL A 36 -2.35 8.50 4.51
N MET A 37 -3.11 7.93 3.57
CA MET A 37 -2.90 8.19 2.13
C MET A 37 -2.94 9.68 1.77
N LYS A 38 -3.69 10.49 2.55
CA LYS A 38 -3.85 11.93 2.35
C LYS A 38 -2.65 12.74 2.85
N LEU A 39 -1.72 12.11 3.56
CA LEU A 39 -0.58 12.76 4.22
C LEU A 39 0.72 12.61 3.41
N GLY A 40 0.59 12.32 2.12
CA GLY A 40 1.72 12.20 1.21
C GLY A 40 2.28 10.79 1.15
N VAL A 41 1.48 9.74 1.14
CA VAL A 41 1.93 8.44 0.63
C VAL A 41 1.87 8.49 -0.90
N THR A 42 2.90 8.00 -1.59
CA THR A 42 2.99 8.09 -3.07
C THR A 42 2.61 6.79 -3.76
N SER A 43 2.77 5.65 -3.09
CA SER A 43 2.37 4.34 -3.62
C SER A 43 1.83 3.44 -2.51
N MET A 44 0.99 2.48 -2.88
CA MET A 44 0.49 1.50 -1.92
C MET A 44 0.27 0.12 -2.54
N SER A 45 0.60 -0.92 -1.78
CA SER A 45 0.38 -2.32 -2.18
C SER A 45 -1.08 -2.73 -1.98
N ALA A 46 -1.63 -3.60 -2.82
CA ALA A 46 -2.99 -4.12 -2.65
C ALA A 46 -3.06 -5.59 -3.05
N GLY A 47 -3.91 -6.36 -2.37
CA GLY A 47 -4.06 -7.80 -2.63
C GLY A 47 -2.76 -8.60 -2.47
N SER A 48 -1.86 -8.18 -1.57
CA SER A 48 -0.57 -8.84 -1.38
C SER A 48 -0.74 -10.30 -1.00
N LYS A 49 0.16 -11.15 -1.47
CA LYS A 49 0.40 -12.51 -0.97
C LYS A 49 1.84 -12.57 -0.47
N THR A 50 2.00 -12.95 0.80
CA THR A 50 3.28 -12.90 1.51
C THR A 50 3.91 -14.28 1.65
N ASN A 51 3.23 -15.32 1.16
CA ASN A 51 3.69 -16.68 1.07
C ASN A 51 4.24 -17.00 -0.34
N PRO A 52 5.33 -17.80 -0.47
CA PRO A 52 5.84 -18.25 -1.76
C PRO A 52 4.75 -18.92 -2.60
N GLY A 53 4.64 -18.55 -3.87
CA GLY A 53 3.63 -19.11 -4.79
C GLY A 53 2.19 -18.63 -4.53
N GLY A 54 1.92 -17.78 -3.54
CA GLY A 54 0.57 -17.47 -3.07
C GLY A 54 -0.40 -16.79 -4.04
N TYR A 55 0.07 -16.37 -5.23
CA TYR A 55 -0.78 -15.88 -6.31
C TYR A 55 -1.20 -16.97 -7.31
N ALA A 56 -0.52 -18.13 -7.31
CA ALA A 56 -0.74 -19.23 -8.24
C ALA A 56 -1.18 -20.53 -7.54
N GLU A 57 -0.73 -20.76 -6.31
CA GLU A 57 -0.99 -21.96 -5.52
C GLU A 57 -1.74 -21.60 -4.23
N GLU A 58 -2.70 -22.43 -3.85
CA GLU A 58 -3.48 -22.28 -2.60
C GLU A 58 -2.81 -22.99 -1.40
N GLU A 59 -1.63 -23.62 -1.59
CA GLU A 59 -0.92 -24.28 -0.51
C GLU A 59 -0.46 -23.28 0.55
N GLU A 60 -0.85 -23.52 1.81
CA GLU A 60 -0.37 -22.77 2.95
C GLU A 60 1.14 -22.97 3.11
N SER A 61 1.89 -21.91 2.82
CA SER A 61 3.33 -21.82 3.04
C SER A 61 3.65 -20.66 3.97
N LEU A 62 4.83 -20.71 4.60
CA LEU A 62 5.25 -19.72 5.59
C LEU A 62 5.22 -18.30 5.01
N GLU A 63 4.43 -17.43 5.63
CA GLU A 63 4.36 -16.02 5.28
C GLU A 63 5.63 -15.28 5.71
N GLN A 64 6.15 -14.37 4.86
CA GLN A 64 7.25 -13.48 5.23
C GLN A 64 6.82 -12.46 6.30
N PHE A 65 5.55 -12.03 6.27
CA PHE A 65 4.93 -11.14 7.24
C PHE A 65 3.41 -11.26 7.17
N SER A 66 2.75 -10.91 8.28
CA SER A 66 1.29 -10.89 8.39
C SER A 66 0.68 -9.73 7.61
N ILE A 67 -0.43 -10.00 6.95
CA ILE A 67 -1.24 -9.00 6.25
C ILE A 67 -2.34 -8.47 7.18
N ASP A 68 -2.48 -7.16 7.26
CA ASP A 68 -3.52 -6.47 8.05
C ASP A 68 -4.56 -5.76 7.18
N ASP A 69 -4.34 -5.76 5.87
CA ASP A 69 -5.32 -5.32 4.89
C ASP A 69 -5.43 -6.31 3.72
N ASN A 70 -6.48 -7.12 3.78
CA ASN A 70 -6.79 -8.18 2.82
C ASN A 70 -7.67 -7.71 1.65
N ARG A 71 -7.89 -6.39 1.51
CA ARG A 71 -8.68 -5.85 0.39
C ARG A 71 -8.02 -6.14 -0.95
N THR A 72 -8.85 -6.46 -1.93
CA THR A 72 -8.40 -6.68 -3.32
C THR A 72 -7.91 -5.37 -3.95
N PRO A 73 -7.11 -5.44 -5.03
CA PRO A 73 -6.69 -4.26 -5.78
C PRO A 73 -7.86 -3.38 -6.22
N ALA A 74 -8.98 -4.00 -6.64
CA ALA A 74 -10.20 -3.27 -7.03
C ALA A 74 -10.83 -2.50 -5.86
N GLN A 75 -10.91 -3.11 -4.67
CA GLN A 75 -11.43 -2.47 -3.46
C GLN A 75 -10.54 -1.31 -2.99
N VAL A 76 -9.22 -1.48 -3.04
CA VAL A 76 -8.28 -0.39 -2.70
C VAL A 76 -8.39 0.76 -3.70
N ALA A 77 -8.48 0.47 -5.01
CA ALA A 77 -8.67 1.48 -6.03
C ALA A 77 -10.00 2.24 -5.88
N GLN A 78 -11.08 1.55 -5.49
CA GLN A 78 -12.34 2.20 -5.15
C GLN A 78 -12.20 3.11 -3.93
N MET A 79 -11.55 2.64 -2.86
CA MET A 79 -11.30 3.46 -1.66
C MET A 79 -10.49 4.71 -1.98
N ILE A 80 -9.48 4.62 -2.86
CA ILE A 80 -8.69 5.77 -3.31
C ILE A 80 -9.61 6.80 -4.00
N ARG A 81 -10.50 6.35 -4.89
CA ARG A 81 -11.50 7.20 -5.57
C ARG A 81 -12.48 7.85 -4.61
N GLU A 82 -13.00 7.10 -3.64
CA GLU A 82 -13.90 7.62 -2.60
C GLU A 82 -13.25 8.69 -1.72
N ASN A 83 -11.92 8.70 -1.64
CA ASN A 83 -11.14 9.72 -0.94
C ASN A 83 -10.74 10.91 -1.82
N GLY A 84 -11.20 10.98 -3.07
CA GLY A 84 -10.97 12.08 -4.00
C GLY A 84 -9.66 12.01 -4.79
N TYR A 85 -9.05 10.83 -4.89
CA TYR A 85 -7.80 10.59 -5.63
C TYR A 85 -8.03 9.65 -6.82
N ASP A 86 -7.16 9.72 -7.82
CA ASP A 86 -7.17 8.79 -8.94
C ASP A 86 -6.08 7.71 -8.77
N PRO A 87 -6.44 6.40 -8.76
CA PRO A 87 -5.46 5.33 -8.70
C PRO A 87 -4.77 5.14 -10.05
N VAL A 88 -3.44 5.28 -10.07
CA VAL A 88 -2.61 5.03 -11.25
C VAL A 88 -1.95 3.65 -11.14
N TRP A 89 -2.07 2.85 -12.20
CA TRP A 89 -1.43 1.54 -12.31
C TRP A 89 -0.17 1.65 -13.16
N LYS A 90 0.84 0.83 -12.86
CA LYS A 90 2.04 0.69 -13.71
C LYS A 90 1.73 -0.25 -14.88
N ASP A 91 0.92 0.18 -15.83
CA ASP A 91 0.43 -0.62 -16.96
C ASP A 91 1.27 -0.43 -18.24
N TRP A 92 2.25 0.47 -18.23
CA TRP A 92 3.08 0.80 -19.39
C TRP A 92 4.37 -0.04 -19.54
N ASP A 93 4.82 -0.76 -18.51
CA ASP A 93 6.08 -1.52 -18.55
C ASP A 93 6.08 -2.65 -19.58
N VAL A 94 4.92 -3.24 -19.85
CA VAL A 94 4.75 -4.31 -20.86
C VAL A 94 5.03 -3.83 -22.29
N VAL A 95 5.06 -2.52 -22.53
CA VAL A 95 5.35 -1.94 -23.85
C VAL A 95 6.86 -1.86 -24.12
N LEU A 96 7.70 -2.03 -23.09
CA LEU A 96 9.17 -1.95 -23.18
C LEU A 96 9.85 -3.33 -23.19
N ALA A 97 9.08 -4.42 -23.17
CA ALA A 97 9.56 -5.80 -23.15
C ALA A 97 9.60 -6.42 -24.56
#